data_AF-A0A817VMB2-F1
#
_entry.id   AF-A0A817VMB2-F1
#
_cell.length_a   1.000
_cell.length_b   1.000
_cell.length_c   1.000
_cell.angle_alpha   90.00
_cell.angle_beta   90.00
_cell.angle_gamma   90.00
#
_symmetry.space_group_name_H-M   'P 1'
#
loop_
_entity.id
_entity.type
_entity.pdbx_description
1 polymer ?
#
loop_
_entity_poly.entity_id
_entity_poly.type
_entity_poly.pdbx_seq_one_letter_code
_entity_poly.pdbx_strand_id
1 'polypeptide(L)'
;MADFAPQTQVLEMVEKEYLKIVSNINDSITWDDAEKILKKVLSSSTVHERNNILSDSDINCDEKILFEDLIQHIETYLNDKKDRPNVILEDEQDKSENWINYGKEVSQLIQSGVKVDLQMESQLRQKHNIL
;
A
#
# COMPACT_ATOMS: atom_id res chain seq x y z
N MET A 1 -10.17 -31.28 -7.17
CA MET A 1 -8.97 -30.58 -6.67
C MET A 1 -8.88 -29.29 -7.47
N ALA A 2 -9.18 -28.16 -6.83
CA ALA A 2 -9.16 -26.86 -7.50
C ALA A 2 -7.72 -26.34 -7.57
N ASP A 3 -7.43 -25.71 -8.70
CA ASP A 3 -6.15 -25.22 -9.17
C ASP A 3 -5.57 -24.13 -8.23
N PHE A 4 -4.51 -24.45 -7.48
CA PHE A 4 -3.78 -23.50 -6.63
C PHE A 4 -2.67 -22.74 -7.39
N ALA A 5 -2.60 -22.87 -8.73
CA ALA A 5 -1.51 -22.36 -9.56
C ALA A 5 -1.11 -20.88 -9.39
N PRO A 6 -2.02 -19.90 -9.20
CA PRO A 6 -1.62 -18.49 -9.17
C PRO A 6 -0.81 -18.12 -7.93
N GLN A 7 -1.09 -18.72 -6.76
CA GLN A 7 -0.37 -18.44 -5.52
C GLN A 7 1.00 -19.11 -5.53
N THR A 8 1.06 -20.38 -5.92
CA THR A 8 2.32 -21.13 -6.04
C THR A 8 3.28 -20.42 -6.99
N GLN A 9 2.80 -19.90 -8.12
CA GLN A 9 3.62 -19.15 -9.06
C GLN A 9 4.16 -17.83 -8.48
N VAL A 10 3.36 -17.11 -7.69
CA VAL A 10 3.80 -15.88 -7.02
C VAL A 10 4.93 -16.17 -6.03
N LEU A 11 4.79 -17.21 -5.20
CA LEU A 11 5.79 -17.59 -4.21
C LEU A 11 7.12 -18.06 -4.87
N GLU A 12 7.04 -18.84 -5.95
CA GLU A 12 8.23 -19.22 -6.73
C GLU A 12 8.96 -18.01 -7.32
N MET A 13 8.23 -16.97 -7.71
CA MET A 13 8.84 -15.72 -8.19
C MET A 13 9.50 -14.92 -7.06
N VAL A 14 8.90 -14.90 -5.86
CA VAL A 14 9.52 -14.30 -4.66
C VAL A 14 10.84 -14.99 -4.35
N GLU A 15 10.85 -16.32 -4.27
CA GLU A 15 12.04 -17.12 -3.99
C GLU A 15 13.17 -16.83 -5.00
N LYS A 16 12.85 -16.80 -6.29
CA LYS A 16 13.83 -16.49 -7.34
C LYS A 16 14.38 -15.08 -7.26
N GLU A 17 13.58 -14.10 -6.85
CA GLU A 17 14.07 -12.73 -6.67
C GLU A 17 14.84 -12.56 -5.36
N TYR A 18 14.46 -13.27 -4.30
CA TYR A 18 15.17 -13.32 -3.02
C TYR A 18 16.59 -13.87 -3.20
N LEU A 19 16.73 -15.01 -3.88
CA LEU A 19 18.01 -15.65 -4.17
C LEU A 19 18.89 -14.90 -5.18
N LYS A 20 18.40 -13.81 -5.79
CA LYS A 20 19.24 -12.89 -6.57
C LYS A 20 19.94 -11.86 -5.69
N ILE A 21 19.39 -11.60 -4.51
CA ILE A 21 19.93 -10.63 -3.54
C ILE A 21 20.87 -11.36 -2.58
N VAL A 22 20.43 -12.51 -2.07
CA VAL A 22 21.22 -13.35 -1.16
C VAL A 22 21.60 -14.68 -1.81
N SER A 23 22.74 -15.24 -1.42
CA SER A 23 23.20 -16.54 -1.94
C SER A 23 22.60 -17.73 -1.17
N ASN A 24 22.02 -17.48 0.00
CA ASN A 24 21.39 -18.49 0.85
C ASN A 24 20.00 -18.02 1.29
N ILE A 25 19.01 -18.91 1.28
CA ILE A 25 17.63 -18.63 1.68
C ILE A 25 17.51 -18.20 3.15
N ASN A 26 18.47 -18.61 3.99
CA ASN A 26 18.53 -18.28 5.42
C ASN A 26 19.22 -16.93 5.69
N ASP A 27 19.84 -16.32 4.69
CA ASP A 27 20.36 -14.97 4.82
C ASP A 27 19.18 -14.00 4.87
N SER A 28 19.34 -12.88 5.55
CA SER A 28 18.31 -11.85 5.65
C SER A 28 18.56 -10.69 4.69
N ILE A 29 17.49 -10.05 4.24
CA ILE A 29 17.53 -8.89 3.33
C ILE A 29 17.09 -7.62 4.05
N THR A 30 17.41 -6.47 3.45
CA THR A 30 16.93 -5.18 3.96
C THR A 30 15.49 -4.92 3.55
N TRP A 31 14.83 -3.96 4.21
CA TRP A 31 13.50 -3.50 3.83
C TRP A 31 13.43 -3.03 2.37
N ASP A 32 14.42 -2.25 1.92
CA ASP A 32 14.52 -1.79 0.53
C ASP A 32 14.61 -2.96 -0.47
N ASP A 33 15.30 -4.03 -0.09
CA ASP A 33 15.41 -5.22 -0.92
C ASP A 33 14.10 -6.00 -0.99
N ALA A 34 13.37 -6.10 0.13
CA ALA A 34 12.04 -6.68 0.16
C ALA A 34 11.05 -5.85 -0.67
N GLU A 35 11.11 -4.52 -0.61
CA GLU A 35 10.27 -3.64 -1.43
C GLU A 35 10.53 -3.86 -2.93
N LYS A 36 11.79 -4.00 -3.34
CA LYS A 36 12.15 -4.30 -4.74
C LYS A 36 11.57 -5.64 -5.20
N ILE A 37 11.63 -6.67 -4.37
CA ILE A 37 11.06 -7.99 -4.66
C ILE A 37 9.54 -7.84 -4.83
N LEU A 38 8.85 -7.23 -3.86
CA LEU A 38 7.41 -7.03 -3.92
C LEU A 38 6.97 -6.22 -5.14
N LYS A 39 7.70 -5.15 -5.48
CA LYS A 39 7.42 -4.34 -6.67
C LYS A 39 7.51 -5.14 -7.96
N LYS A 40 8.41 -6.13 -8.02
CA LYS A 40 8.63 -6.94 -9.22
C LYS A 40 7.63 -8.10 -9.31
N VAL A 41 7.37 -8.77 -8.20
CA VAL A 41 6.45 -9.90 -8.12
C VAL A 41 4.99 -9.44 -8.18
N LEU A 42 4.65 -8.40 -7.41
CA LEU A 42 3.32 -7.81 -7.34
C LEU A 42 3.29 -6.50 -8.15
N SER A 43 3.59 -6.58 -9.45
CA SER A 43 3.67 -5.38 -10.32
C SER A 43 2.37 -4.55 -10.39
N SER A 44 1.22 -5.16 -10.11
CA SER A 44 -0.09 -4.50 -10.03
C SER A 44 -0.41 -3.90 -8.65
N SER A 45 0.42 -4.15 -7.64
CA SER A 45 0.24 -3.59 -6.30
C SER A 45 0.62 -2.10 -6.25
N THR A 46 -0.10 -1.35 -5.43
CA THR A 46 0.25 0.03 -5.07
C THR A 46 1.40 0.06 -4.07
N VAL A 47 2.06 1.22 -3.93
CA VAL A 47 3.07 1.44 -2.88
C VAL A 47 2.47 1.19 -1.49
N HIS A 48 1.23 1.63 -1.26
CA HIS A 48 0.53 1.42 -0.01
C HIS A 48 0.31 -0.07 0.29
N GLU A 49 -0.09 -0.87 -0.70
CA GLU A 49 -0.24 -2.33 -0.52
C GLU A 49 1.08 -3.02 -0.20
N ARG A 50 2.19 -2.64 -0.87
CA ARG A 50 3.51 -3.20 -0.56
C ARG A 50 4.00 -2.82 0.83
N ASN A 51 3.75 -1.57 1.23
CA ASN A 51 4.08 -1.13 2.57
C ASN A 51 3.26 -1.89 3.61
N ASN A 52 1.96 -2.11 3.36
CA ASN A 52 1.12 -2.91 4.26
C ASN A 52 1.63 -4.35 4.40
N ILE A 53 2.07 -4.98 3.30
CA ILE A 53 2.69 -6.32 3.35
C ILE A 53 3.93 -6.34 4.25
N LEU A 54 4.73 -5.27 4.25
CA LEU A 54 5.96 -5.20 5.05
C LEU A 54 5.76 -4.60 6.45
N SER A 55 4.66 -3.88 6.69
CA SER A 55 4.37 -3.18 7.95
C SER A 55 3.46 -3.96 8.88
N ASP A 56 2.78 -5.00 8.40
CA ASP A 56 1.98 -5.87 9.24
C ASP A 56 2.91 -6.75 10.09
N SER A 57 3.20 -6.24 11.28
CA SER A 57 3.28 -6.92 12.58
C SER A 57 4.63 -7.09 13.29
N ASP A 58 5.80 -7.24 12.67
CA ASP A 58 7.04 -7.39 13.48
C ASP A 58 8.35 -6.98 12.78
N ILE A 59 8.29 -6.38 11.59
CA ILE A 59 9.49 -5.95 10.85
C ILE A 59 9.62 -4.44 10.96
N ASN A 60 10.52 -3.96 11.82
CA ASN A 60 10.95 -2.56 11.74
C ASN A 60 11.68 -2.32 10.40
N CYS A 61 11.58 -1.11 9.87
CA CYS A 61 12.31 -0.71 8.65
C CYS A 61 13.85 -0.87 8.78
N ASP A 62 14.38 -0.90 10.01
CA ASP A 62 15.80 -1.14 10.32
C ASP A 62 16.14 -2.62 10.57
N GLU A 63 15.15 -3.51 10.61
CA GLU A 63 15.34 -4.94 10.85
C GLU A 63 15.59 -5.70 9.55
N LYS A 64 16.37 -6.77 9.66
CA LYS A 64 16.65 -7.65 8.54
C LYS A 64 15.51 -8.66 8.41
N ILE A 65 15.01 -8.81 7.20
CA ILE A 65 13.85 -9.64 6.86
C ILE A 65 14.33 -11.01 6.44
N LEU A 66 13.83 -12.07 7.07
CA LEU A 66 14.08 -13.45 6.64
C LEU A 66 13.10 -13.85 5.53
N PHE A 67 13.50 -14.84 4.74
CA PHE A 67 12.66 -15.36 3.66
C PHE A 67 11.30 -15.88 4.17
N GLU A 68 11.32 -16.61 5.29
CA GLU A 68 10.10 -17.18 5.90
C GLU A 68 9.11 -16.08 6.29
N ASP A 69 9.58 -15.00 6.93
CA ASP A 69 8.76 -13.86 7.31
C ASP A 69 8.17 -13.17 6.06
N LEU A 70 8.99 -12.96 5.03
CA LEU A 70 8.54 -12.34 3.77
C LEU A 70 7.45 -13.17 3.09
N ILE A 71 7.61 -14.50 3.02
CA ILE A 71 6.63 -15.41 2.43
C ILE A 71 5.34 -15.39 3.25
N GLN A 72 5.43 -15.48 4.57
CA GLN A 72 4.27 -15.48 5.45
C GLN A 72 3.41 -14.20 5.30
N HIS A 73 4.05 -13.04 5.17
CA HIS A 73 3.33 -11.78 4.93
C HIS A 73 2.67 -11.73 3.55
N ILE A 74 3.36 -12.20 2.51
CA ILE A 74 2.80 -12.28 1.16
C ILE A 74 1.61 -13.24 1.11
N GLU A 75 1.72 -14.39 1.78
CA GLU A 75 0.63 -15.37 1.87
C GLU A 75 -0.58 -14.81 2.61
N THR A 76 -0.35 -14.13 3.74
CA THR A 76 -1.41 -13.42 4.48
C THR A 76 -2.12 -12.43 3.57
N TYR A 77 -1.38 -11.58 2.85
CA TYR A 77 -1.95 -10.62 1.90
C TYR A 77 -2.74 -11.28 0.76
N LEU A 78 -2.22 -12.37 0.18
CA LEU A 78 -2.91 -13.10 -0.89
C LEU A 78 -4.19 -13.80 -0.40
N ASN A 79 -4.19 -14.30 0.83
CA ASN A 79 -5.35 -14.92 1.46
C ASN A 79 -6.39 -13.86 1.88
N ASP A 80 -5.97 -12.73 2.44
CA ASP A 80 -6.83 -11.59 2.73
C ASP A 80 -7.52 -11.05 1.47
N LYS A 81 -6.82 -11.04 0.33
CA LYS A 81 -7.42 -10.70 -0.96
C LYS A 81 -8.42 -11.73 -1.48
N LYS A 82 -8.33 -13.00 -1.07
CA LYS A 82 -9.29 -14.06 -1.45
C LYS A 82 -10.56 -14.01 -0.61
N ASP A 83 -10.45 -13.71 0.68
CA ASP A 83 -11.57 -13.71 1.63
C ASP A 83 -12.29 -12.36 1.76
N ARG A 84 -11.79 -11.30 1.11
CA ARG A 84 -12.55 -10.06 0.93
C ARG A 84 -13.41 -10.17 -0.34
N PRO A 85 -14.73 -10.45 -0.25
CA PRO A 85 -15.62 -10.12 -1.35
C PRO A 85 -15.51 -8.61 -1.53
N ASN A 86 -14.86 -8.13 -2.59
CA ASN A 86 -14.75 -6.73 -3.00
C ASN A 86 -15.32 -5.76 -1.97
N VAL A 87 -14.60 -5.54 -0.86
CA VAL A 87 -14.77 -4.29 -0.13
C VAL A 87 -13.99 -3.29 -0.98
N ILE A 88 -14.61 -2.92 -2.10
CA ILE A 88 -14.45 -1.57 -2.58
C ILE A 88 -14.90 -0.75 -1.39
N LEU A 89 -13.96 -0.05 -0.76
CA LEU A 89 -14.32 1.07 0.09
C LEU A 89 -14.98 2.08 -0.85
N GLU A 90 -16.27 1.89 -1.16
CA GLU A 90 -17.11 2.87 -1.86
C GLU A 90 -17.15 4.20 -1.10
N ASP A 91 -16.56 4.27 0.10
CA ASP A 91 -16.44 5.47 0.93
C ASP A 91 -15.03 6.10 0.99
N GLU A 92 -13.94 5.48 0.52
CA GLU A 92 -12.59 6.07 0.65
C GLU A 92 -12.13 6.85 -0.59
N GLN A 93 -12.46 6.39 -1.80
CA GLN A 93 -12.12 7.14 -3.01
C GLN A 93 -12.89 8.46 -3.09
N ASP A 94 -14.18 8.46 -2.78
CA ASP A 94 -15.01 9.68 -2.76
C ASP A 94 -14.52 10.70 -1.72
N LYS A 95 -14.06 10.25 -0.55
CA LYS A 95 -13.46 11.14 0.46
C LYS A 95 -12.14 11.73 -0.02
N SER A 96 -11.32 10.97 -0.72
CA SER A 96 -10.02 11.45 -1.20
C SER A 96 -10.14 12.48 -2.32
N GLU A 97 -11.09 12.35 -3.26
CA GLU A 97 -11.34 13.39 -4.26
C GLU A 97 -11.86 14.69 -3.65
N ASN A 98 -12.75 14.59 -2.66
CA ASN A 98 -13.29 15.74 -1.93
C ASN A 98 -12.20 16.53 -1.20
N TRP A 99 -11.29 15.85 -0.49
CA TRP A 99 -10.13 16.50 0.15
C TRP A 99 -9.16 17.13 -0.85
N ILE A 100 -8.93 16.49 -2.00
CA ILE A 100 -8.07 17.04 -3.06
C ILE A 100 -8.69 18.30 -3.68
N ASN A 101 -10.00 18.28 -3.96
CA ASN A 101 -10.72 19.41 -4.54
C ASN A 101 -10.80 20.59 -3.56
N TYR A 102 -11.05 20.31 -2.27
CA TYR A 102 -10.94 21.30 -1.20
C TYR A 102 -9.54 21.95 -1.15
N GLY A 103 -8.47 21.14 -1.15
CA GLY A 103 -7.10 21.65 -1.12
C GLY A 103 -6.75 22.54 -2.32
N LYS A 104 -7.25 22.20 -3.51
CA LYS A 104 -7.07 23.01 -4.74
C LYS A 104 -7.77 24.36 -4.63
N GLU A 105 -9.01 24.40 -4.16
CA GLU A 105 -9.77 25.66 -4.02
C GLU A 105 -9.16 26.58 -2.96
N VAL A 106 -8.76 26.03 -1.81
CA VAL A 106 -8.03 26.79 -0.77
C VAL A 106 -6.73 27.37 -1.35
N SER A 107 -5.98 26.57 -2.10
CA SER A 107 -4.73 27.01 -2.74
C SER A 107 -4.96 28.13 -3.76
N GLN A 108 -6.01 28.06 -4.57
CA GLN A 108 -6.37 29.10 -5.55
C GLN A 108 -6.78 30.41 -4.87
N LEU A 109 -7.52 30.34 -3.77
CA LEU A 109 -7.92 31.51 -2.99
C LEU A 109 -6.71 32.21 -2.39
N ILE A 110 -5.79 31.45 -1.77
CA ILE A 110 -4.55 31.97 -1.21
C ILE A 110 -3.68 32.59 -2.32
N GLN A 111 -3.55 31.94 -3.47
CA GLN A 111 -2.82 32.48 -4.63
C GLN A 111 -3.44 33.77 -5.18
N SER A 112 -4.76 33.93 -5.06
CA SER A 112 -5.49 35.15 -5.44
C SER A 112 -5.42 36.24 -4.37
N GLY A 113 -4.65 36.05 -3.29
CA GLY A 113 -4.52 37.00 -2.19
C GLY A 113 -5.72 37.04 -1.23
N VAL A 114 -6.64 36.07 -1.34
CA VAL A 114 -7.79 35.95 -0.45
C VAL A 114 -7.35 35.24 0.83
N LYS A 115 -7.63 35.86 1.98
CA LYS A 115 -7.45 35.20 3.29
C LYS A 115 -8.63 34.27 3.52
N VAL A 116 -8.32 32.99 3.72
CA VAL A 116 -9.31 31.98 4.12
C VAL A 116 -9.50 32.07 5.63
N ASP A 117 -10.62 32.64 6.06
CA ASP A 117 -11.02 32.65 7.46
C ASP A 117 -11.82 31.39 7.82
N LEU A 118 -12.10 31.19 9.12
CA LEU A 118 -12.80 30.01 9.63
C LEU A 118 -14.21 29.84 9.03
N GLN A 119 -14.87 30.94 8.69
CA GLN A 119 -16.22 30.90 8.10
C GLN A 119 -16.15 30.42 6.65
N MET A 120 -15.19 30.94 5.88
CA MET A 120 -14.93 30.51 4.51
C MET A 120 -14.43 29.06 4.45
N GLU A 121 -13.57 28.67 5.40
CA GLU A 121 -13.13 27.29 5.55
C GLU A 121 -14.31 26.34 5.80
N SER A 122 -15.22 26.71 6.72
CA SER A 122 -16.42 25.91 7.01
C SER A 122 -17.33 25.77 5.79
N GLN A 123 -17.48 26.80 4.96
CA GLN A 123 -18.26 26.74 3.72
C GLN A 123 -17.61 25.83 2.68
N LEU A 124 -16.27 25.90 2.55
CA LEU A 124 -15.52 25.04 1.64
C LEU A 124 -15.61 23.57 2.07
N ARG A 125 -15.47 23.28 3.37
CA ARG A 125 -15.64 21.91 3.88
C ARG A 125 -17.04 21.37 3.63
N GLN A 126 -18.09 22.16 3.89
CA GLN A 126 -19.48 21.77 3.59
C GLN A 126 -19.72 21.53 2.09
N LYS A 127 -19.18 22.40 1.22
CA LYS A 127 -19.30 22.27 -0.24
C LYS A 127 -18.69 20.96 -0.75
N HIS A 128 -17.59 20.51 -0.14
CA HIS A 128 -16.88 19.29 -0.52
C HIS A 128 -17.25 18.08 0.35
N ASN A 129 -18.31 18.14 1.16
CA ASN A 129 -18.74 17.04 2.06
C ASN A 129 -17.61 16.53 2.98
N ILE A 130 -16.75 17.44 3.44
CA ILE A 130 -15.67 17.15 4.39
C ILE A 130 -16.21 17.39 5.82
N LEU A 131 -16.10 16.35 6.66
CA LEU A 131 -16.45 16.41 8.08
C LEU A 131 -15.50 17.30 8.90
#